data_AF-A0A3C1GAT8-F1
#
_entry.id   AF-A0A3C1GAT8-F1
#
_cell.length_a   1.000
_cell.length_b   1.000
_cell.length_c   1.000
_cell.angle_alpha   90.00
_cell.angle_beta   90.00
_cell.angle_gamma   90.00
#
_symmetry.space_group_name_H-M   'P 1'
#
loop_
_entity.id
_entity.type
_entity.pdbx_description
1 polymer ?
#
loop_
_entity_poly.entity_id
_entity_poly.type
_entity_poly.pdbx_seq_one_letter_code
_entity_poly.pdbx_strand_id
1 'polypeptide(L)'
;MTDAMAAKIDALALPAVTGLTEYRGRAEEILTWAKSVKITDGESLGLAVAKLGEIAKANREAETRRKTLTEPPNHWVKSVNETIKWVVAPLAEAEVIVKRAVAAWQEAERRRVEEERRRIEAEQRRMQEEARQARLAEEAATREAEAKAKATAEAATLPEFYERMAEEEEAQRQAAKAAETVKTVEAASAPVVLPVAPGRTMASGGTAATVRQVWTFEVTNLADVPRVFLRLNETTIREAIVAGAREIPGLRIFPEAVVAVRTR
;
A
#
# COMPACT_ATOMS: atom_id res chain seq x y z
N MET A 1 -22.94 13.81 -47.31
CA MET A 1 -22.14 14.68 -46.41
C MET A 1 -22.46 16.17 -46.54
N THR A 2 -22.94 16.63 -47.70
CA THR A 2 -23.16 18.05 -48.01
C THR A 2 -24.44 18.61 -47.35
N ASP A 3 -25.57 17.92 -47.46
CA ASP A 3 -26.83 18.33 -46.81
C ASP A 3 -26.77 18.31 -45.29
N ALA A 4 -26.08 17.32 -44.71
CA ALA A 4 -25.93 17.22 -43.26
C ALA A 4 -25.08 18.37 -42.68
N MET A 5 -24.17 18.94 -43.46
CA MET A 5 -23.35 20.09 -43.05
C MET A 5 -24.14 21.40 -43.20
N ALA A 6 -24.90 21.56 -44.29
CA ALA A 6 -25.82 22.68 -44.48
C ALA A 6 -26.89 22.72 -43.39
N ALA A 7 -27.52 21.57 -43.09
CA ALA A 7 -28.48 21.43 -42.00
C ALA A 7 -27.86 21.73 -40.62
N LYS A 8 -26.58 21.41 -40.41
CA LYS A 8 -25.86 21.79 -39.17
C LYS A 8 -25.58 23.29 -39.08
N ILE A 9 -25.29 23.95 -40.19
CA ILE A 9 -25.08 25.40 -40.26
C ILE A 9 -26.39 26.13 -39.94
N ASP A 10 -27.49 25.69 -40.55
CA ASP A 10 -28.83 26.25 -40.30
C ASP A 10 -29.34 25.93 -38.89
N ALA A 11 -29.09 24.72 -38.38
CA ALA A 11 -29.44 24.32 -37.01
C ALA A 11 -28.63 25.07 -35.94
N LEU A 12 -27.43 25.57 -36.28
CA LEU A 12 -26.64 26.38 -35.35
C LEU A 12 -27.26 27.77 -35.13
N ALA A 13 -28.18 28.21 -36.02
CA ALA A 13 -28.97 29.45 -35.93
C ALA A 13 -28.18 30.69 -35.45
N LEU A 14 -26.86 30.70 -35.69
CA LEU A 14 -25.98 31.77 -35.27
C LEU A 14 -26.07 32.85 -36.35
N PRO A 15 -26.54 34.08 -36.02
CA PRO A 15 -26.67 35.16 -37.00
C PRO A 15 -25.33 35.51 -37.68
N ALA A 16 -24.21 35.11 -37.06
CA ALA A 16 -22.86 35.25 -37.58
C ALA A 16 -22.56 34.34 -38.79
N VAL A 17 -23.21 33.18 -38.92
CA VAL A 17 -22.92 32.15 -39.95
C VAL A 17 -23.81 32.32 -41.20
N THR A 18 -24.78 33.24 -41.14
CA THR A 18 -25.63 33.66 -42.25
C THR A 18 -24.77 34.09 -43.46
N GLY A 19 -25.12 33.57 -44.64
CA GLY A 19 -24.41 33.82 -45.91
C GLY A 19 -23.33 32.81 -46.28
N LEU A 20 -22.91 31.90 -45.38
CA LEU A 20 -21.97 30.81 -45.74
C LEU A 20 -22.56 29.83 -46.77
N THR A 21 -23.88 29.69 -46.80
CA THR A 21 -24.62 28.91 -47.81
C THR A 21 -24.49 29.51 -49.21
N GLU A 22 -24.38 30.84 -49.35
CA GLU A 22 -24.16 31.50 -50.65
C GLU A 22 -22.77 31.20 -51.21
N TYR A 23 -21.73 31.25 -50.37
CA TYR A 23 -20.37 30.85 -50.77
C TYR A 23 -20.32 29.38 -51.19
N ARG A 24 -21.11 28.52 -50.53
CA ARG A 24 -21.23 27.11 -50.89
C ARG A 24 -21.90 26.92 -52.25
N GLY A 25 -23.01 27.60 -52.52
CA GLY A 25 -23.70 27.56 -53.82
C GLY A 25 -22.79 28.00 -54.96
N ARG A 26 -22.10 29.13 -54.80
CA ARG A 26 -21.11 29.62 -55.77
C ARG A 26 -19.98 28.60 -56.01
N ALA A 27 -19.49 27.95 -54.96
CA ALA A 27 -18.45 26.94 -55.10
C ALA A 27 -18.92 25.69 -55.87
N GLU A 28 -20.18 25.28 -55.71
CA GLU A 28 -20.77 24.14 -56.42
C GLU A 28 -21.01 24.44 -57.90
N GLU A 29 -21.46 25.65 -58.23
CA GLU A 29 -21.59 26.12 -59.61
C GLU A 29 -20.24 26.11 -60.34
N ILE A 30 -19.22 26.69 -59.70
CA ILE A 30 -17.87 26.75 -60.24
C ILE A 30 -17.28 25.34 -60.40
N LEU A 31 -17.52 24.45 -59.43
CA LEU A 31 -17.09 23.06 -59.50
C LEU A 31 -17.77 22.30 -60.64
N THR A 32 -19.06 22.53 -60.85
CA THR A 32 -19.83 21.91 -61.94
C THR A 32 -19.30 22.37 -63.29
N TRP A 33 -19.07 23.67 -63.44
CA TRP A 33 -18.43 24.23 -64.64
C TRP A 33 -17.03 23.63 -64.86
N ALA A 34 -16.19 23.59 -63.82
CA ALA A 34 -14.83 23.06 -63.90
C ALA A 34 -14.78 21.57 -64.29
N LYS A 35 -15.78 20.77 -63.89
CA LYS A 35 -15.90 19.36 -64.32
C LYS A 35 -16.29 19.20 -65.78
N SER A 36 -16.97 20.19 -66.35
CA SER A 36 -17.47 20.16 -67.73
C SER A 36 -16.52 20.82 -68.74
N VAL A 37 -15.50 21.55 -68.27
CA VAL A 37 -14.63 22.36 -69.13
C VAL A 37 -13.77 21.47 -70.03
N LYS A 38 -13.74 21.80 -71.33
CA LYS A 38 -12.81 21.24 -72.31
C LYS A 38 -12.18 22.41 -73.05
N ILE A 39 -10.85 22.42 -73.11
CA ILE A 39 -10.08 23.49 -73.76
C ILE A 39 -9.63 22.97 -75.12
N THR A 40 -10.12 23.56 -76.19
CA THR A 40 -9.90 23.10 -77.58
C THR A 40 -9.30 24.17 -78.48
N ASP A 41 -9.33 25.44 -78.06
CA ASP A 41 -8.97 26.62 -78.85
C ASP A 41 -8.58 27.81 -77.95
N GLY A 42 -8.05 28.87 -78.56
CA GLY A 42 -7.58 30.05 -77.82
C GLY A 42 -8.68 30.82 -77.06
N GLU A 43 -9.93 30.79 -77.53
CA GLU A 43 -11.06 31.44 -76.88
C GLU A 43 -11.49 30.65 -75.63
N SER A 44 -11.57 29.31 -75.75
CA SER A 44 -11.82 28.40 -74.63
C SER A 44 -10.76 28.51 -73.52
N LEU A 45 -9.49 28.77 -73.89
CA LEU A 45 -8.41 29.04 -72.94
C LEU A 45 -8.62 30.36 -72.20
N GLY A 46 -9.00 31.42 -72.92
CA GLY A 46 -9.30 32.74 -72.33
C GLY A 46 -10.43 32.68 -71.30
N LEU A 47 -11.52 31.98 -71.63
CA LEU A 47 -12.65 31.75 -70.71
C LEU A 47 -12.23 30.93 -69.48
N ALA A 48 -11.37 29.93 -69.65
CA ALA A 48 -10.88 29.13 -68.54
C ALA A 48 -10.00 29.94 -67.58
N VAL A 49 -9.11 30.79 -68.11
CA VAL A 49 -8.28 31.69 -67.30
C VAL A 49 -9.13 32.73 -66.55
N ALA A 50 -10.16 33.29 -67.18
CA ALA A 50 -11.09 34.19 -66.51
C ALA A 50 -11.79 33.51 -65.33
N LYS A 51 -12.26 32.27 -65.52
CA LYS A 51 -12.88 31.46 -64.46
C LYS A 51 -11.90 31.07 -63.34
N LEU A 52 -10.62 30.83 -63.64
CA LEU A 52 -9.59 30.67 -62.61
C LEU A 52 -9.45 31.93 -61.74
N GLY A 53 -9.56 33.11 -62.33
CA GLY A 53 -9.62 34.38 -61.59
C GLY A 53 -10.81 34.45 -60.63
N GLU A 54 -12.00 34.04 -61.09
CA GLU A 54 -13.20 33.97 -60.25
C GLU A 54 -13.05 32.96 -59.10
N ILE A 55 -12.46 31.79 -59.34
CA ILE A 55 -12.15 30.78 -58.31
C ILE A 55 -11.25 31.39 -57.23
N ALA A 56 -10.17 32.05 -57.64
CA ALA A 56 -9.23 32.66 -56.71
C ALA A 56 -9.89 33.75 -55.86
N LYS A 57 -10.77 34.56 -56.47
CA LYS A 57 -11.55 35.58 -55.76
C LYS A 57 -12.52 34.97 -54.76
N ALA A 58 -13.31 33.97 -55.16
CA ALA A 58 -14.26 33.28 -54.29
C ALA A 58 -13.56 32.65 -53.07
N ASN A 59 -12.39 32.03 -53.27
CA ASN A 59 -11.58 31.49 -52.17
C ASN A 59 -11.11 32.56 -51.18
N ARG A 60 -10.65 33.73 -51.68
CA ARG A 60 -10.23 34.85 -50.82
C ARG A 60 -11.40 35.43 -50.03
N GLU A 61 -12.56 35.56 -50.65
CA GLU A 61 -13.78 36.06 -49.98
C GLU A 61 -14.23 35.11 -48.85
N ALA A 62 -14.25 33.81 -49.12
CA ALA A 62 -14.60 32.79 -48.11
C ALA A 62 -13.62 32.79 -46.93
N GLU A 63 -12.31 32.87 -47.20
CA GLU A 63 -11.28 32.94 -46.16
C GLU A 63 -11.35 34.24 -45.35
N THR A 64 -11.65 35.36 -46.00
CA THR A 64 -11.87 36.65 -45.31
C THR A 64 -13.07 36.55 -44.37
N ARG A 65 -14.18 35.98 -44.85
CA ARG A 65 -15.37 35.76 -44.02
C ARG A 65 -15.06 34.85 -42.83
N ARG A 66 -14.29 33.77 -43.01
CA ARG A 66 -13.83 32.90 -41.91
C ARG A 66 -13.09 33.72 -40.84
N LYS A 67 -12.14 34.57 -41.24
CA LYS A 67 -11.38 35.41 -40.31
C LYS A 67 -12.28 36.39 -39.56
N THR A 68 -13.14 37.10 -40.27
CA THR A 68 -14.11 38.04 -39.65
C THR A 68 -14.98 37.36 -38.58
N LEU A 69 -15.35 36.10 -38.78
CA LEU A 69 -16.19 35.36 -37.84
C LEU A 69 -15.39 34.73 -36.69
N THR A 70 -14.15 34.31 -36.93
CA THR A 70 -13.37 33.52 -35.95
C THR A 70 -12.38 34.35 -35.15
N GLU A 71 -11.83 35.43 -35.71
CA GLU A 71 -10.83 36.24 -35.01
C GLU A 71 -11.40 36.93 -33.77
N PRO A 72 -12.51 37.70 -33.82
CA PRO A 72 -13.04 38.38 -32.63
C PRO A 72 -13.34 37.45 -31.44
N PRO A 73 -14.05 36.32 -31.61
CA PRO A 73 -14.29 35.40 -30.48
C PRO A 73 -13.01 34.73 -29.99
N ASN A 74 -12.07 34.38 -30.89
CA ASN A 74 -10.79 33.82 -30.47
C ASN A 74 -9.97 34.82 -29.64
N HIS A 75 -9.94 36.09 -30.04
CA HIS A 75 -9.32 37.15 -29.27
C HIS A 75 -10.01 37.34 -27.91
N TRP A 76 -11.34 37.35 -27.88
CA TRP A 76 -12.09 37.47 -26.63
C TRP A 76 -11.81 36.32 -25.67
N VAL A 77 -11.88 35.06 -26.13
CA VAL A 77 -11.58 33.87 -25.30
C VAL A 77 -10.15 33.95 -24.76
N LYS A 78 -9.19 34.35 -25.60
CA LYS A 78 -7.80 34.51 -25.18
C LYS A 78 -7.66 35.57 -24.08
N SER A 79 -8.25 36.76 -24.26
CA SER A 79 -8.22 37.84 -23.28
C SER A 79 -8.90 37.46 -21.97
N VAL A 80 -10.02 36.76 -22.01
CA VAL A 80 -10.71 36.26 -20.81
C VAL A 80 -9.83 35.26 -20.06
N ASN A 81 -9.24 34.30 -20.77
CA ASN A 81 -8.36 33.30 -20.17
C ASN A 81 -7.11 33.92 -19.54
N GLU A 82 -6.49 34.89 -20.20
CA GLU A 82 -5.35 35.65 -19.67
C GLU A 82 -5.75 36.43 -18.40
N THR A 83 -6.91 37.09 -18.42
CA THR A 83 -7.46 37.81 -17.26
C THR A 83 -7.72 36.87 -16.07
N ILE A 84 -8.39 35.75 -16.31
CA ILE A 84 -8.67 34.75 -15.28
C ILE A 84 -7.36 34.18 -14.73
N LYS A 85 -6.37 33.90 -15.58
CA LYS A 85 -5.06 33.42 -15.14
C LYS A 85 -4.38 34.43 -14.22
N TRP A 86 -4.45 35.72 -14.55
CA TRP A 86 -3.90 36.78 -13.71
C TRP A 86 -4.58 36.85 -12.33
N VAL A 87 -5.89 36.60 -12.24
CA VAL A 87 -6.63 36.53 -10.97
C VAL A 87 -6.30 35.27 -10.17
N VAL A 88 -6.24 34.11 -10.83
CA VAL A 88 -6.11 32.80 -10.16
C VAL A 88 -4.67 32.52 -9.75
N ALA A 89 -3.66 32.98 -10.49
CA ALA A 89 -2.25 32.75 -10.18
C ALA A 89 -1.83 33.12 -8.75
N PRO A 90 -2.10 34.33 -8.23
CA PRO A 90 -1.74 34.68 -6.85
C PRO A 90 -2.54 33.90 -5.80
N LEU A 91 -3.78 33.50 -6.10
CA LEU A 91 -4.58 32.67 -5.20
C LEU A 91 -3.99 31.25 -5.09
N ALA A 92 -3.56 30.68 -6.22
CA ALA A 92 -2.89 29.39 -6.25
C ALA A 92 -1.54 29.43 -5.50
N GLU A 93 -0.76 30.51 -5.67
CA GLU A 93 0.47 30.72 -4.91
C GLU A 93 0.20 30.84 -3.41
N ALA A 94 -0.80 31.62 -3.02
CA ALA A 94 -1.22 31.76 -1.62
C ALA A 94 -1.64 30.40 -1.02
N GLU A 95 -2.40 29.59 -1.76
CA GLU A 95 -2.79 28.25 -1.33
C GLU A 95 -1.55 27.36 -1.04
N VAL A 96 -0.56 27.39 -1.93
CA VAL A 96 0.69 26.64 -1.75
C VAL A 96 1.45 27.11 -0.51
N ILE A 97 1.56 28.42 -0.30
CA ILE A 97 2.24 29.01 0.86
C ILE A 97 1.56 28.57 2.16
N VAL A 98 0.23 28.70 2.23
CA VAL A 98 -0.54 28.34 3.43
C VAL A 98 -0.47 26.84 3.71
N LYS A 99 -0.62 25.99 2.68
CA LYS A 99 -0.46 24.53 2.84
C LYS A 99 0.90 24.15 3.38
N ARG A 100 1.97 24.79 2.88
CA ARG A 100 3.34 24.56 3.37
C ARG A 100 3.48 24.95 4.85
N ALA A 101 2.93 26.11 5.25
CA ALA A 101 2.98 26.57 6.63
C ALA A 101 2.23 25.62 7.58
N VAL A 102 1.03 25.17 7.19
CA VAL A 102 0.23 24.20 7.96
C VAL A 102 0.99 22.88 8.10
N ALA A 103 1.56 22.36 7.02
CA ALA A 103 2.33 21.11 7.05
C ALA A 103 3.55 21.20 7.98
N ALA A 104 4.30 22.31 7.92
CA ALA A 104 5.45 22.55 8.77
C ALA A 104 5.06 22.61 10.26
N TRP A 105 3.95 23.28 10.59
CA TRP A 105 3.44 23.32 11.96
C TRP A 105 3.01 21.92 12.44
N GLN A 106 2.27 21.17 11.62
CA GLN A 106 1.85 19.81 11.99
C GLN A 106 3.03 18.87 12.20
N GLU A 107 4.10 18.99 11.42
CA GLU A 107 5.31 18.20 11.63
C GLU A 107 6.03 18.59 12.91
N ALA A 108 6.16 19.90 13.19
CA ALA A 108 6.74 20.39 14.44
C ALA A 108 5.94 19.92 15.66
N GLU A 109 4.61 19.94 15.58
CA GLU A 109 3.73 19.47 16.65
C GLU A 109 3.85 17.96 16.86
N ARG A 110 3.88 17.18 15.77
CA ARG A 110 4.16 15.73 15.85
C ARG A 110 5.50 15.44 16.52
N ARG A 111 6.55 16.17 16.17
CA ARG A 111 7.88 16.02 16.79
C ARG A 111 7.84 16.33 18.29
N ARG A 112 7.18 17.43 18.70
CA ARG A 112 7.01 17.78 20.12
C ARG A 112 6.28 16.68 20.91
N VAL A 113 5.17 16.18 20.37
CA VAL A 113 4.40 15.11 21.01
C VAL A 113 5.19 13.81 21.07
N GLU A 114 5.95 13.47 20.03
CA GLU A 114 6.78 12.26 19.99
C GLU A 114 7.97 12.36 20.96
N GLU A 115 8.64 13.51 21.04
CA GLU A 115 9.71 13.76 22.01
C GLU A 115 9.19 13.65 23.44
N GLU A 116 8.03 14.22 23.74
CA GLU A 116 7.42 14.11 25.06
C GLU A 116 7.01 12.67 25.39
N ARG A 117 6.40 11.95 24.43
CA ARG A 117 6.11 10.51 24.60
C ARG A 117 7.36 9.69 24.84
N ARG A 118 8.45 9.96 24.11
CA ARG A 118 9.73 9.27 24.31
C ARG A 118 10.33 9.54 25.68
N ARG A 119 10.19 10.76 26.22
CA ARG A 119 10.63 11.10 27.58
C ARG A 119 9.83 10.32 28.63
N ILE A 120 8.50 10.35 28.51
CA ILE A 120 7.61 9.62 29.42
C ILE A 120 7.91 8.12 29.37
N GLU A 121 8.05 7.53 28.18
CA GLU A 121 8.38 6.11 28.02
C GLU A 121 9.76 5.76 28.58
N ALA A 122 10.77 6.61 28.39
CA ALA A 122 12.11 6.39 28.94
C ALA A 122 12.11 6.46 30.47
N GLU A 123 11.38 7.41 31.07
CA GLU A 123 11.22 7.52 32.51
C GLU A 123 10.46 6.32 33.08
N GLN A 124 9.34 5.93 32.47
CA GLN A 124 8.57 4.74 32.86
C GLN A 124 9.43 3.47 32.78
N ARG A 125 10.27 3.32 31.75
CA ARG A 125 11.20 2.19 31.64
C ARG A 125 12.24 2.18 32.75
N ARG A 126 12.83 3.33 33.08
CA ARG A 126 13.79 3.45 34.19
C ARG A 126 13.15 3.07 35.53
N MET A 127 11.95 3.58 35.79
CA MET A 127 11.17 3.24 36.98
C MET A 127 10.83 1.75 37.05
N GLN A 128 10.45 1.14 35.91
CA GLN A 128 10.18 -0.30 35.86
C GLN A 128 11.44 -1.15 36.07
N GLU A 129 12.56 -0.73 35.50
CA GLU A 129 13.85 -1.42 35.68
C GLU A 129 14.34 -1.32 37.12
N GLU A 130 14.26 -0.14 37.73
CA GLU A 130 14.60 0.08 39.14
C GLU A 130 13.67 -0.74 40.06
N ALA A 131 12.36 -0.73 39.81
CA ALA A 131 11.42 -1.55 40.56
C ALA A 131 11.70 -3.06 40.40
N ARG A 132 12.10 -3.49 39.20
CA ARG A 132 12.50 -4.89 38.95
C ARG A 132 13.77 -5.24 39.70
N GLN A 133 14.77 -4.37 39.71
CA GLN A 133 16.01 -4.55 40.47
C GLN A 133 15.75 -4.59 41.98
N ALA A 134 14.90 -3.70 42.50
CA ALA A 134 14.50 -3.70 43.90
C ALA A 134 13.80 -5.02 44.30
N ARG A 135 12.89 -5.53 43.47
CA ARG A 135 12.25 -6.84 43.69
C ARG A 135 13.25 -7.99 43.69
N LEU A 136 14.20 -7.99 42.75
CA LEU A 136 15.24 -9.02 42.68
C LEU A 136 16.18 -8.95 43.89
N ALA A 137 16.50 -7.74 44.38
CA ALA A 137 17.31 -7.53 45.57
C ALA A 137 16.57 -7.97 46.85
N GLU A 138 15.28 -7.68 46.96
CA GLU A 138 14.42 -8.14 48.05
C GLU A 138 14.29 -9.68 48.03
N GLU A 139 14.09 -10.28 46.86
CA GLU A 139 14.06 -11.73 46.69
C GLU A 139 15.42 -12.37 47.02
N ALA A 140 16.53 -11.74 46.63
CA ALA A 140 17.86 -12.20 47.01
C ALA A 140 18.10 -12.09 48.53
N ALA A 141 17.71 -10.98 49.15
CA ALA A 141 17.84 -10.76 50.59
C ALA A 141 16.98 -11.74 51.40
N THR A 142 15.77 -12.03 50.96
CA THR A 142 14.90 -13.06 51.58
C THR A 142 15.51 -14.45 51.42
N ARG A 143 16.00 -14.83 50.23
CA ARG A 143 16.70 -16.11 50.03
C ARG A 143 17.98 -16.23 50.86
N GLU A 144 18.76 -15.16 50.99
CA GLU A 144 19.94 -15.14 51.85
C GLU A 144 19.57 -15.25 53.33
N ALA A 145 18.51 -14.58 53.77
CA ALA A 145 17.99 -14.68 55.14
C ALA A 145 17.47 -16.09 55.44
N GLU A 146 16.73 -16.70 54.51
CA GLU A 146 16.28 -18.09 54.60
C GLU A 146 17.46 -19.07 54.59
N ALA A 147 18.48 -18.85 53.76
CA ALA A 147 19.69 -19.67 53.72
C ALA A 147 20.50 -19.54 55.02
N LYS A 148 20.65 -18.33 55.55
CA LYS A 148 21.28 -18.09 56.86
C LYS A 148 20.47 -18.73 57.99
N ALA A 149 19.14 -18.60 57.98
CA ALA A 149 18.26 -19.23 58.95
C ALA A 149 18.35 -20.76 58.91
N LYS A 150 18.36 -21.35 57.70
CA LYS A 150 18.58 -22.78 57.49
C LYS A 150 19.97 -23.21 57.97
N ALA A 151 21.03 -22.48 57.63
CA ALA A 151 22.39 -22.77 58.08
C ALA A 151 22.54 -22.65 59.60
N THR A 152 21.89 -21.68 60.24
CA THR A 152 21.89 -21.56 61.71
C THR A 152 21.06 -22.66 62.37
N ALA A 153 19.92 -23.06 61.78
CA ALA A 153 19.12 -24.17 62.27
C ALA A 153 19.89 -25.50 62.12
N GLU A 154 20.53 -25.72 60.98
CA GLU A 154 21.38 -26.89 60.71
C GLU A 154 22.57 -26.91 61.69
N ALA A 155 23.28 -25.80 61.86
CA ALA A 155 24.36 -25.65 62.85
C ALA A 155 23.90 -25.83 64.31
N ALA A 156 22.66 -25.48 64.64
CA ALA A 156 22.08 -25.71 65.97
C ALA A 156 21.66 -27.18 66.18
N THR A 157 21.29 -27.89 65.11
CA THR A 157 21.00 -29.34 65.16
C THR A 157 22.25 -30.23 65.11
N LEU A 158 23.40 -29.68 64.68
CA LEU A 158 24.67 -30.41 64.62
C LEU A 158 25.09 -30.99 66.00
N PRO A 159 25.10 -30.22 67.11
CA PRO A 159 25.42 -30.75 68.44
C PRO A 159 24.52 -31.90 68.88
N GLU A 160 23.19 -31.76 68.72
CA GLU A 160 22.23 -32.81 69.05
C GLU A 160 22.41 -34.06 68.17
N PHE A 161 22.78 -33.89 66.89
CA PHE A 161 23.10 -34.99 65.98
C PHE A 161 24.39 -35.72 66.40
N TYR A 162 25.45 -35.01 66.78
CA TYR A 162 26.70 -35.63 67.25
C TYR A 162 26.55 -36.32 68.61
N GLU A 163 25.72 -35.78 69.52
CA GLU A 163 25.39 -36.42 70.80
C GLU A 163 24.62 -37.73 70.58
N ARG A 164 23.59 -37.71 69.72
CA ARG A 164 22.80 -38.90 69.38
C ARG A 164 23.64 -39.98 68.67
N MET A 165 24.57 -39.57 67.80
CA MET A 165 25.52 -40.49 67.16
C MET A 165 26.51 -41.10 68.16
N ALA A 166 26.95 -40.36 69.18
CA ALA A 166 27.82 -40.88 70.23
C ALA A 166 27.09 -41.89 71.13
N GLU A 167 25.84 -41.62 71.49
CA GLU A 167 24.98 -42.56 72.23
C GLU A 167 24.70 -43.84 71.41
N GLU A 168 24.45 -43.70 70.10
CA GLU A 168 24.27 -44.82 69.19
C GLU A 168 25.57 -45.62 69.00
N GLU A 169 26.75 -44.98 68.95
CA GLU A 169 28.04 -45.68 68.88
C GLU A 169 28.35 -46.43 70.19
N GLU A 170 27.99 -45.88 71.35
CA GLU A 170 28.07 -46.57 72.63
C GLU A 170 27.08 -47.74 72.72
N ALA A 171 25.85 -47.54 72.26
CA ALA A 171 24.85 -48.61 72.15
C ALA A 171 25.27 -49.68 71.13
N GLN A 172 25.93 -49.30 70.04
CA GLN A 172 26.52 -50.21 69.06
C GLN A 172 27.76 -50.91 69.60
N ARG A 173 28.58 -50.30 70.46
CA ARG A 173 29.68 -50.97 71.16
C ARG A 173 29.16 -51.95 72.21
N GLN A 174 28.03 -51.65 72.85
CA GLN A 174 27.33 -52.58 73.74
C GLN A 174 26.65 -53.71 72.96
N ALA A 175 26.03 -53.39 71.81
CA ALA A 175 25.45 -54.38 70.91
C ALA A 175 26.53 -55.21 70.21
N ALA A 176 27.70 -54.67 69.89
CA ALA A 176 28.84 -55.38 69.30
C ALA A 176 29.55 -56.28 70.33
N LYS A 177 29.55 -55.89 71.62
CA LYS A 177 29.89 -56.81 72.72
C LYS A 177 28.83 -57.88 72.94
N ALA A 178 27.58 -57.65 72.55
CA ALA A 178 26.49 -58.62 72.58
C ALA A 178 26.29 -59.39 71.25
N ALA A 179 27.03 -59.05 70.19
CA ALA A 179 26.90 -59.59 68.85
C ALA A 179 28.23 -60.11 68.30
N GLU A 180 29.10 -60.61 69.18
CA GLU A 180 30.14 -61.60 68.82
C GLU A 180 29.47 -62.98 68.60
N THR A 181 28.43 -63.04 67.77
CA THR A 181 27.92 -64.29 67.23
C THR A 181 27.11 -64.01 65.97
N VAL A 182 27.51 -64.72 64.91
CA VAL A 182 26.88 -64.84 63.60
C VAL A 182 27.36 -63.85 62.53
N LYS A 183 28.26 -64.40 61.73
CA LYS A 183 28.85 -63.92 60.48
C LYS A 183 27.91 -64.21 59.28
N THR A 184 28.18 -63.46 58.19
CA THR A 184 28.04 -63.80 56.75
C THR A 184 26.63 -63.77 56.14
N VAL A 185 26.34 -63.33 54.89
CA VAL A 185 27.10 -63.35 53.62
C VAL A 185 26.49 -62.37 52.55
N GLU A 186 27.33 -61.87 51.61
CA GLU A 186 27.17 -61.66 50.13
C GLU A 186 25.91 -60.99 49.50
N ALA A 187 25.89 -60.39 48.29
CA ALA A 187 26.82 -59.83 47.30
C ALA A 187 25.99 -59.26 46.10
N ALA A 188 26.66 -58.52 45.21
CA ALA A 188 26.23 -57.70 44.06
C ALA A 188 25.33 -58.31 42.94
N SER A 189 24.67 -57.43 42.15
CA SER A 189 24.86 -57.20 40.68
C SER A 189 23.58 -56.85 39.88
N ALA A 190 23.64 -55.81 39.03
CA ALA A 190 22.78 -55.55 37.83
C ALA A 190 23.30 -56.40 36.61
N PRO A 191 22.82 -56.40 35.32
CA PRO A 191 22.21 -55.33 34.46
C PRO A 191 21.28 -55.79 33.26
N VAL A 192 21.16 -54.97 32.17
CA VAL A 192 20.80 -55.22 30.70
C VAL A 192 19.31 -55.02 30.27
N VAL A 193 18.83 -54.08 29.41
CA VAL A 193 18.95 -53.64 27.96
C VAL A 193 18.11 -54.45 26.92
N LEU A 194 17.36 -53.79 25.98
CA LEU A 194 16.99 -54.22 24.57
C LEU A 194 16.13 -53.14 23.79
N PRO A 195 15.95 -53.17 22.43
CA PRO A 195 16.20 -52.04 21.49
C PRO A 195 15.16 -51.80 20.31
N VAL A 196 15.62 -51.08 19.27
CA VAL A 196 15.07 -50.33 18.09
C VAL A 196 14.44 -51.11 16.90
N ALA A 197 13.63 -50.44 16.03
CA ALA A 197 13.47 -50.75 14.58
C ALA A 197 13.04 -49.53 13.69
N PRO A 198 13.47 -49.43 12.40
CA PRO A 198 12.72 -48.71 11.36
C PRO A 198 12.68 -49.46 9.98
N GLY A 199 11.78 -49.04 9.08
CA GLY A 199 11.67 -49.59 7.71
C GLY A 199 11.23 -48.55 6.66
N ARG A 200 11.79 -48.69 5.45
CA ARG A 200 11.56 -47.87 4.24
C ARG A 200 11.65 -48.79 3.02
N THR A 201 10.79 -48.67 2.01
CA THR A 201 11.02 -49.22 0.65
C THR A 201 10.24 -48.49 -0.44
N MET A 202 10.86 -48.43 -1.62
CA MET A 202 10.45 -47.80 -2.89
C MET A 202 9.89 -48.83 -3.90
N ALA A 203 9.26 -48.36 -4.98
CA ALA A 203 9.27 -48.93 -6.35
C ALA A 203 8.66 -47.87 -7.31
N SER A 204 9.29 -47.38 -8.40
CA SER A 204 9.83 -47.95 -9.65
C SER A 204 8.80 -48.31 -10.72
N GLY A 205 8.93 -47.70 -11.92
CA GLY A 205 8.32 -48.16 -13.19
C GLY A 205 7.76 -47.04 -14.07
N GLY A 206 8.40 -46.78 -15.23
CA GLY A 206 8.07 -45.68 -16.15
C GLY A 206 7.22 -46.05 -17.38
N THR A 207 6.86 -45.04 -18.17
CA THR A 207 6.74 -44.99 -19.65
C THR A 207 6.31 -43.57 -20.08
N ALA A 208 6.89 -43.04 -21.16
CA ALA A 208 6.68 -41.68 -21.64
C ALA A 208 5.54 -41.57 -22.67
N ALA A 209 4.68 -40.56 -22.50
CA ALA A 209 3.72 -40.10 -23.50
C ALA A 209 3.74 -38.56 -23.53
N THR A 210 4.04 -37.98 -24.70
CA THR A 210 4.08 -36.52 -24.89
C THR A 210 2.71 -36.03 -25.35
N VAL A 211 2.02 -35.33 -24.46
CA VAL A 211 0.79 -34.58 -24.70
C VAL A 211 1.08 -33.12 -24.39
N ARG A 212 0.86 -32.22 -25.35
CA ARG A 212 0.97 -30.77 -25.12
C ARG A 212 -0.33 -30.27 -24.50
N GLN A 213 -0.23 -29.60 -23.36
CA GLN A 213 -1.36 -29.02 -22.63
C GLN A 213 -1.36 -27.50 -22.71
N VAL A 214 -2.54 -26.92 -22.96
CA VAL A 214 -2.80 -25.48 -22.87
C VAL A 214 -3.45 -25.25 -21.51
N TRP A 215 -2.79 -24.47 -20.67
CA TRP A 215 -3.17 -24.29 -19.27
C TRP A 215 -4.26 -23.22 -19.15
N THR A 216 -5.43 -23.62 -18.68
CA THR A 216 -6.50 -22.74 -18.19
C THR A 216 -6.68 -23.08 -16.71
N PHE A 217 -6.75 -22.09 -15.82
CA PHE A 217 -6.79 -22.31 -14.38
C PHE A 217 -8.17 -21.97 -13.82
N GLU A 218 -8.69 -22.86 -12.98
CA GLU A 218 -9.86 -22.64 -12.16
C GLU A 218 -9.40 -22.71 -10.70
N VAL A 219 -9.75 -21.70 -9.91
CA VAL A 219 -9.25 -21.60 -8.53
C VAL A 219 -10.13 -22.45 -7.61
N THR A 220 -9.66 -23.65 -7.26
CA THR A 220 -10.38 -24.54 -6.33
C THR A 220 -10.19 -24.12 -4.87
N ASN A 221 -9.01 -23.63 -4.50
CA ASN A 221 -8.69 -23.20 -3.13
C ASN A 221 -7.66 -22.04 -3.13
N LEU A 222 -8.00 -20.89 -2.55
CA LEU A 222 -7.16 -19.69 -2.53
C LEU A 222 -5.98 -19.79 -1.53
N ALA A 223 -6.04 -20.68 -0.54
CA ALA A 223 -5.03 -20.77 0.52
C ALA A 223 -3.70 -21.40 0.07
N ASP A 224 -3.75 -22.26 -0.96
CA ASP A 224 -2.59 -23.00 -1.46
C ASP A 224 -1.86 -22.26 -2.59
N VAL A 225 -2.43 -21.14 -3.07
CA VAL A 225 -1.80 -20.33 -4.11
C VAL A 225 -0.65 -19.53 -3.46
N PRO A 226 0.59 -19.61 -3.97
CA PRO A 226 1.71 -18.87 -3.42
C PRO A 226 1.44 -17.36 -3.41
N ARG A 227 1.80 -16.68 -2.30
CA ARG A 227 1.60 -15.23 -2.10
C ARG A 227 2.21 -14.34 -3.19
N VAL A 228 3.12 -14.87 -4.00
CA VAL A 228 3.71 -14.18 -5.16
C VAL A 228 2.66 -13.90 -6.24
N PHE A 229 1.62 -14.73 -6.34
CA PHE A 229 0.56 -14.61 -7.35
C PHE A 229 -0.75 -14.02 -6.81
N LEU A 230 -0.86 -13.80 -5.49
CA LEU A 230 -2.02 -13.12 -4.89
C LEU A 230 -1.77 -11.61 -4.86
N ARG A 231 -2.58 -10.85 -5.58
CA ARG A 231 -2.65 -9.40 -5.43
C ARG A 231 -3.89 -9.04 -4.61
N LEU A 232 -3.68 -8.26 -3.55
CA LEU A 232 -4.75 -7.72 -2.72
C LEU A 232 -5.66 -6.82 -3.58
N ASN A 233 -6.97 -7.08 -3.60
CA ASN A 233 -7.92 -6.23 -4.32
C ASN A 233 -8.26 -5.00 -3.47
N GLU A 234 -7.60 -3.89 -3.75
CA GLU A 234 -7.76 -2.63 -3.01
C GLU A 234 -9.18 -2.06 -3.08
N THR A 235 -9.89 -2.29 -4.18
CA THR A 235 -11.25 -1.77 -4.41
C THR A 235 -12.23 -2.36 -3.41
N THR A 236 -12.25 -3.69 -3.26
CA THR A 236 -13.12 -4.37 -2.31
C THR A 236 -12.81 -4.02 -0.86
N ILE A 237 -11.54 -3.74 -0.55
CA ILE A 237 -11.11 -3.36 0.80
C ILE A 237 -11.50 -1.93 1.12
N ARG A 238 -11.36 -1.00 0.16
CA ARG A 238 -11.85 0.38 0.30
C ARG A 238 -13.37 0.42 0.45
N GLU A 239 -14.11 -0.39 -0.31
CA GLU A 239 -15.56 -0.55 -0.15
C GLU A 239 -15.94 -1.07 1.24
N ALA A 240 -15.24 -2.08 1.76
CA ALA A 240 -15.47 -2.59 3.12
C ALA A 240 -15.15 -1.55 4.21
N ILE A 241 -14.07 -0.78 4.04
CA ILE A 241 -13.71 0.33 4.95
C ILE A 241 -14.79 1.42 4.94
N VAL A 242 -15.33 1.75 3.76
CA VAL A 242 -16.43 2.72 3.60
C VAL A 242 -17.74 2.18 4.20
N ALA A 243 -18.00 0.88 4.07
CA ALA A 243 -19.15 0.20 4.68
C ALA A 243 -19.04 0.07 6.22
N GLY A 244 -17.90 0.42 6.81
CA GLY A 244 -17.71 0.50 8.27
C GLY A 244 -16.83 -0.59 8.88
N ALA A 245 -16.21 -1.48 8.09
CA ALA A 245 -15.26 -2.46 8.60
C ALA A 245 -13.94 -1.75 8.99
N ARG A 246 -13.71 -1.58 10.30
CA ARG A 246 -12.51 -0.91 10.87
C ARG A 246 -11.42 -1.89 11.31
N GLU A 247 -11.74 -3.19 11.35
CA GLU A 247 -10.80 -4.27 11.65
C GLU A 247 -10.95 -5.37 10.60
N ILE A 248 -9.92 -5.58 9.78
CA ILE A 248 -9.83 -6.69 8.82
C ILE A 248 -8.57 -7.49 9.19
N PRO A 249 -8.67 -8.81 9.47
CA PRO A 249 -7.52 -9.63 9.81
C PRO A 249 -6.38 -9.48 8.79
N GLY A 250 -5.20 -9.05 9.26
CA GLY A 250 -4.03 -8.80 8.42
C GLY A 250 -3.90 -7.38 7.84
N LEU A 251 -4.87 -6.49 8.04
CA LEU A 251 -4.86 -5.10 7.60
C LEU A 251 -5.03 -4.15 8.79
N ARG A 252 -4.09 -3.20 8.93
CA ARG A 252 -4.20 -2.11 9.90
C ARG A 252 -4.77 -0.88 9.21
N ILE A 253 -6.01 -0.53 9.53
CA ILE A 253 -6.70 0.64 8.99
C ILE A 253 -6.42 1.83 9.92
N PHE A 254 -5.98 2.97 9.38
CA PHE A 254 -5.70 4.18 10.14
C PHE A 254 -6.35 5.41 9.47
N PRO A 255 -6.86 6.38 10.26
CA PRO A 255 -7.40 7.61 9.72
C PRO A 255 -6.27 8.58 9.32
N GLU A 256 -6.18 8.91 8.04
CA GLU A 256 -5.33 10.00 7.54
C GLU A 256 -6.19 11.27 7.37
N ALA A 257 -5.88 12.31 8.15
CA ALA A 257 -6.61 13.57 8.11
C ALA A 257 -6.10 14.46 6.95
N VAL A 258 -6.77 14.37 5.80
CA VAL A 258 -6.51 15.27 4.66
C VAL A 258 -7.42 16.49 4.77
N VAL A 259 -6.82 17.68 4.87
CA VAL A 259 -7.55 18.96 4.91
C VAL A 259 -8.01 19.30 3.49
N ALA A 260 -9.28 19.00 3.19
CA ALA A 260 -9.93 19.40 1.96
C ALA A 260 -10.78 20.66 2.19
N VAL A 261 -10.38 21.77 1.59
CA VAL A 261 -11.18 23.01 1.59
C VAL A 261 -12.15 22.93 0.43
N ARG A 262 -13.45 22.83 0.73
CA ARG A 262 -14.51 22.77 -0.27
C ARG A 262 -15.10 24.18 -0.44
N THR A 263 -14.78 24.83 -1.55
CA THR A 263 -15.45 26.07 -1.98
C THR A 263 -16.82 25.75 -2.56
N ARG A 264 -17.83 26.57 -2.25
CA ARG A 264 -19.21 26.47 -2.77
C ARG A 264 -19.28 26.97 -4.21
#